data_AF-A0A7J8U3E7-F1
#
_entry.id   AF-A0A7J8U3E7-F1
#
_cell.length_a   1.000
_cell.length_b   1.000
_cell.length_c   1.000
_cell.angle_alpha   90.00
_cell.angle_beta   90.00
_cell.angle_gamma   90.00
#
_symmetry.space_group_name_H-M   'P 1'
#
loop_
_entity.id
_entity.type
_entity.pdbx_description
1 polymer ?
#
loop_
_entity_poly.entity_id
_entity_poly.type
_entity_poly.pdbx_seq_one_letter_code
_entity_poly.pdbx_strand_id
1 'polypeptide(L)'
;MVQSHGNNDEYFHSEAKVYSLRSNCWRRIKDVCFYHKFSREFGFLANNALHWMVFKTPQSRNQELVAFDLGSEEFRFLELPDGCLDQILRFHIKAMGGDICLTSTYRETNNFVVDVWIMKE
;
A
#
# COMPACT_ATOMS: atom_id res chain seq x y z
N MET A 1 -3.44 5.71 9.99
CA MET A 1 -2.47 4.71 10.49
C MET A 1 -1.41 5.44 11.28
N VAL A 2 -1.08 4.94 12.47
CA VAL A 2 -0.02 5.51 13.30
C VAL A 2 1.04 4.44 13.49
N GLN A 3 2.29 4.79 13.28
CA GLN A 3 3.43 3.92 13.57
C GLN A 3 4.25 4.56 14.69
N SER A 4 4.48 3.80 15.77
CA SER A 4 5.32 4.23 16.88
C SER A 4 6.64 3.47 16.87
N HIS A 5 7.73 4.18 17.10
CA HIS A 5 9.06 3.60 17.30
C HIS A 5 9.21 3.20 18.78
N GLY A 6 9.50 1.94 19.05
CA GLY A 6 9.85 1.48 20.40
C GLY A 6 11.32 1.81 20.71
N ASN A 7 11.62 2.21 21.96
CA ASN A 7 12.97 2.59 22.41
C ASN A 7 14.01 1.46 22.39
N ASN A 8 13.59 0.21 22.21
CA ASN A 8 14.47 -0.95 22.08
C ASN A 8 14.15 -1.63 20.75
N ASP A 9 15.19 -1.98 19.99
CA ASP A 9 15.26 -2.40 18.58
C ASP A 9 14.33 -3.53 18.07
N GLU A 10 13.17 -3.84 18.67
CA GLU A 10 12.44 -5.07 18.32
C GLU A 10 11.04 -4.97 17.71
N TYR A 11 10.18 -3.96 17.94
CA TYR A 11 8.85 -3.97 17.28
C TYR A 11 8.30 -2.57 16.99
N PHE A 12 8.04 -2.26 15.70
CA PHE A 12 7.11 -1.18 15.38
C PHE A 12 5.69 -1.71 15.54
N HIS A 13 4.88 -1.01 16.32
CA HIS A 13 3.45 -1.28 16.39
C HIS A 13 2.75 -0.41 15.34
N SER A 14 2.09 -1.06 14.38
CA SER A 14 1.22 -0.41 13.42
C SER A 14 -0.22 -0.49 13.93
N GLU A 15 -0.85 0.65 14.16
CA GLU A 15 -2.26 0.72 14.53
C GLU A 15 -3.08 1.37 13.41
N ALA A 16 -4.19 0.72 13.07
CA ALA A 16 -5.19 1.26 12.17
C ALA A 16 -6.50 1.54 12.93
N LYS A 17 -7.12 2.67 12.60
CA LYS A 17 -8.40 3.11 13.17
C LYS A 17 -9.29 3.63 12.06
N VAL A 18 -10.58 3.37 12.17
CA VAL A 18 -11.62 3.93 11.31
C VAL A 18 -12.40 4.96 12.12
N TYR A 19 -12.66 6.11 11.52
CA TYR A 19 -13.50 7.13 12.10
C TYR A 19 -14.91 7.00 11.54
N SER A 20 -15.91 6.96 12.43
CA SER A 20 -17.32 6.92 12.07
C SER A 20 -17.94 8.28 12.31
N LEU A 21 -18.47 8.89 11.25
CA LEU A 21 -19.24 10.13 11.34
C LEU A 21 -20.55 9.93 12.13
N ARG A 22 -21.15 8.74 12.04
CA ARG A 22 -22.42 8.42 12.74
C ARG A 22 -22.26 8.44 14.25
N SER A 23 -21.17 7.87 14.76
CA SER A 23 -20.89 7.77 16.20
C SER A 23 -19.90 8.83 16.69
N ASN A 24 -19.36 9.66 15.79
CA ASN A 24 -18.37 10.68 16.06
C ASN A 24 -17.18 10.17 16.89
N CYS A 25 -16.68 8.98 16.56
CA CYS A 25 -15.59 8.36 17.30
C CYS A 25 -14.65 7.55 16.40
N TRP A 26 -13.42 7.42 16.86
CA TRP A 26 -12.43 6.51 16.28
C TRP A 26 -12.58 5.12 16.91
N ARG A 27 -12.60 4.08 16.08
CA ARG A 27 -12.56 2.69 16.52
C ARG A 27 -11.32 2.01 15.96
N ARG A 28 -10.65 1.22 16.79
CA ARG A 28 -9.53 0.37 16.37
C ARG A 28 -10.06 -0.79 15.53
N ILE A 29 -9.38 -1.07 14.42
CA ILE A 29 -9.63 -2.25 13.59
C ILE A 29 -8.56 -3.31 13.88
N LYS A 30 -8.75 -4.52 13.34
CA LYS A 30 -7.84 -5.65 13.59
C LYS A 30 -6.40 -5.28 13.27
N ASP A 31 -5.50 -5.70 14.15
CA ASP A 31 -4.07 -5.43 14.03
C ASP A 31 -3.52 -6.04 12.75
N VAL A 32 -2.63 -5.28 12.10
CA VAL A 32 -1.92 -5.72 10.91
C VAL A 32 -0.45 -5.41 11.06
N CYS A 33 0.38 -6.41 10.80
CA CYS A 33 1.83 -6.29 10.87
C CYS A 33 2.38 -5.98 9.48
N PHE A 34 2.37 -4.70 9.12
CA PHE A 34 3.14 -4.20 7.98
C PHE A 34 3.66 -2.79 8.29
N TYR A 35 4.66 -2.37 7.52
CA TYR A 35 5.46 -1.19 7.78
C TYR A 35 5.33 -0.19 6.64
N HIS A 36 5.05 1.08 6.96
CA HIS A 36 4.96 2.15 5.99
C HIS A 36 6.23 3.02 6.02
N LYS A 37 7.29 2.55 5.36
CA LYS A 37 8.59 3.24 5.35
C LYS A 37 8.64 4.29 4.25
N PHE A 38 8.06 5.46 4.47
CA PHE A 38 8.15 6.58 3.52
C PHE A 38 7.30 6.40 2.25
N SER A 39 6.12 7.00 2.25
CA SER A 39 5.44 7.36 1.00
C SER A 39 4.75 8.71 1.20
N ARG A 40 4.70 9.51 0.12
CA ARG A 40 3.96 10.79 0.06
C ARG A 40 2.50 10.58 -0.36
N GLU A 41 2.09 9.35 -0.65
CA GLU A 41 0.78 9.05 -1.23
C GLU A 41 -0.03 8.17 -0.28
N PHE A 42 -1.12 8.74 0.24
CA PHE A 42 -1.94 8.14 1.29
C PHE A 42 -3.17 7.50 0.67
N GLY A 43 -3.14 6.20 0.40
CA GLY A 43 -4.34 5.39 0.09
C GLY A 43 -5.06 5.72 -1.22
N PHE A 44 -5.25 4.72 -2.08
CA PHE A 44 -6.04 4.83 -3.32
C PHE A 44 -7.36 4.08 -3.16
N LEU A 45 -8.49 4.75 -3.37
CA LEU A 45 -9.81 4.12 -3.27
C LEU A 45 -10.22 3.51 -4.60
N ALA A 46 -10.35 2.20 -4.67
CA ALA A 46 -10.84 1.44 -5.82
C ALA A 46 -11.75 0.30 -5.33
N ASN A 47 -12.84 0.03 -6.04
CA ASN A 47 -13.83 -1.00 -5.70
C ASN A 47 -14.18 -1.16 -4.19
N ASN A 48 -14.45 -0.05 -3.49
CA ASN A 48 -14.75 -0.03 -2.04
C ASN A 48 -13.59 -0.49 -1.12
N ALA A 49 -12.37 -0.58 -1.65
CA ALA A 49 -11.16 -0.88 -0.90
C ALA A 49 -10.14 0.27 -1.00
N LEU A 50 -9.45 0.52 0.11
CA LEU A 50 -8.33 1.45 0.16
C LEU A 50 -7.02 0.69 -0.04
N HIS A 51 -6.21 1.13 -1.00
CA HIS A 51 -4.97 0.47 -1.39
C HIS A 51 -3.74 1.30 -1.09
N TRP A 52 -2.66 0.69 -0.61
CA TRP A 52 -1.37 1.38 -0.46
C TRP A 52 -0.20 0.40 -0.44
N MET A 53 1.00 0.92 -0.70
CA MET A 53 2.23 0.14 -0.64
C MET A 53 2.76 0.04 0.79
N VAL A 54 3.16 -1.16 1.19
CA VAL A 54 3.70 -1.47 2.51
C VAL A 54 4.93 -2.37 2.41
N PHE A 55 5.67 -2.49 3.50
CA PHE A 55 6.75 -3.46 3.66
C PHE A 55 6.35 -4.50 4.71
N LYS A 56 6.63 -5.79 4.50
CA LYS A 56 6.35 -6.82 5.52
C LYS A 56 7.17 -6.67 6.80
N THR A 57 8.41 -6.19 6.71
CA THR A 57 9.33 -6.03 7.85
C THR A 57 10.12 -4.72 7.78
N PRO A 58 10.70 -4.23 8.91
CA PRO A 58 11.54 -3.04 8.93
C PRO A 58 12.79 -3.11 8.04
N GLN A 59 13.23 -4.33 7.70
CA GLN A 59 14.40 -4.58 6.86
C GLN A 59 14.02 -4.96 5.42
N SER A 60 12.74 -5.26 5.14
CA SER A 60 12.30 -5.61 3.78
C SER A 60 12.62 -4.49 2.79
N ARG A 61 13.19 -4.89 1.65
CA ARG A 61 13.41 -4.02 0.48
C ARG A 61 12.24 -4.09 -0.51
N ASN A 62 11.47 -5.18 -0.44
CA ASN A 62 10.35 -5.40 -1.34
C ASN A 62 9.08 -4.79 -0.74
N GLN A 63 8.36 -4.06 -1.57
CA GLN A 63 7.06 -3.51 -1.25
C GLN A 63 5.97 -4.47 -1.69
N GLU A 64 4.84 -4.44 -0.98
CA GLU A 64 3.63 -5.20 -1.28
C GLU A 64 2.45 -4.24 -1.32
N LEU A 65 1.48 -4.55 -2.17
CA LEU A 65 0.22 -3.84 -2.21
C LEU A 65 -0.72 -4.46 -1.19
N VAL A 66 -1.23 -3.64 -0.27
CA VAL A 66 -2.30 -4.06 0.65
C VAL A 66 -3.58 -3.33 0.27
N ALA A 67 -4.70 -4.04 0.38
CA ALA A 67 -6.04 -3.50 0.27
C ALA A 67 -6.76 -3.61 1.62
N PHE A 68 -7.52 -2.60 1.98
CA PHE A 68 -8.43 -2.59 3.12
C PHE A 68 -9.86 -2.41 2.61
N ASP A 69 -10.67 -3.46 2.66
CA ASP A 69 -12.06 -3.44 2.24
C ASP A 69 -12.91 -2.66 3.27
N LEU A 70 -13.61 -1.62 2.82
CA LEU A 70 -14.40 -0.75 3.70
C LEU A 70 -15.71 -1.39 4.17
N GLY A 71 -16.21 -2.41 3.47
CA GLY A 71 -17.42 -3.14 3.79
C GLY A 71 -17.18 -4.24 4.83
N SER A 72 -16.16 -5.07 4.63
CA SER A 72 -15.80 -6.14 5.56
C SER A 72 -14.85 -5.69 6.68
N GLU A 73 -14.17 -4.56 6.51
CA GLU A 73 -13.09 -4.08 7.39
C GLU A 73 -11.92 -5.08 7.51
N GLU A 74 -11.60 -5.77 6.42
CA GLU A 74 -10.50 -6.74 6.37
C GLU A 74 -9.36 -6.29 5.46
N PHE A 75 -8.15 -6.70 5.83
CA PHE A 75 -6.94 -6.49 5.03
C PHE A 75 -6.65 -7.70 4.16
N ARG A 76 -6.26 -7.45 2.92
CA ARG A 76 -5.72 -8.46 2.01
C ARG A 76 -4.44 -7.96 1.33
N PHE A 77 -3.47 -8.86 1.16
CA PHE A 77 -2.29 -8.59 0.36
C PHE A 77 -2.59 -8.96 -1.09
N LEU A 78 -2.13 -8.13 -2.01
CA LEU A 78 -2.27 -8.33 -3.45
C LEU A 78 -0.89 -8.60 -4.03
N GLU A 79 -0.82 -9.63 -4.87
CA GLU A 79 0.39 -9.92 -5.64
C GLU A 79 0.55 -8.86 -6.72
N LEU A 80 1.75 -8.32 -6.80
CA LEU A 80 2.11 -7.37 -7.84
C LEU A 80 2.48 -8.13 -9.12
N PRO A 81 2.30 -7.54 -10.31
CA PRO A 81 2.76 -8.15 -11.55
C PRO A 81 4.26 -8.48 -11.51
N ASP A 82 4.64 -9.61 -12.10
CA ASP A 82 6.03 -10.04 -12.16
C ASP A 82 6.92 -8.96 -12.79
N GLY A 83 8.05 -8.68 -12.14
CA GLY A 83 9.02 -7.69 -12.61
C GLY A 83 8.58 -6.23 -12.49
N CYS A 84 7.38 -5.91 -11.98
CA CYS A 84 6.91 -4.52 -11.95
C CYS A 84 7.75 -3.60 -11.05
N LEU A 85 8.49 -4.17 -10.09
CA LEU A 85 9.40 -3.46 -9.17
C LEU A 85 10.88 -3.67 -9.53
N ASP A 86 11.20 -4.33 -10.64
CA ASP A 86 12.58 -4.61 -11.03
C ASP A 86 13.23 -3.39 -11.70
N GLN A 87 14.42 -3.00 -11.22
CA GLN A 87 15.24 -1.91 -11.79
C GLN A 87 14.49 -0.57 -11.96
N ILE A 88 13.49 -0.33 -11.12
CA ILE A 88 12.61 0.84 -11.26
C ILE A 88 13.31 2.14 -10.88
N LEU A 89 13.09 3.17 -11.70
CA LEU A 89 13.41 4.55 -11.39
C LEU A 89 12.23 5.24 -10.71
N ARG A 90 11.02 4.92 -11.15
CA ARG A 90 9.79 5.51 -10.61
C ARG A 90 8.65 4.52 -10.67
N PHE A 91 7.86 4.49 -9.60
CA PHE A 91 6.65 3.67 -9.50
C PHE A 91 5.51 4.53 -8.98
N HIS A 92 4.31 4.34 -9.54
CA HIS A 92 3.10 5.01 -9.06
C HIS A 92 1.92 4.05 -9.05
N ILE A 93 1.01 4.34 -8.13
CA ILE A 93 -0.30 3.69 -8.05
C ILE A 93 -1.36 4.78 -8.21
N LYS A 94 -2.42 4.47 -8.94
CA LYS A 94 -3.62 5.32 -9.03
C LYS A 94 -4.86 4.45 -9.09
N ALA A 95 -5.96 4.95 -8.54
CA ALA A 95 -7.27 4.41 -8.83
C ALA A 95 -7.76 4.94 -10.17
N MET A 96 -8.24 4.06 -11.05
CA MET A 96 -8.77 4.42 -12.36
C MET A 96 -9.97 3.53 -12.71
N GLY A 97 -11.15 4.14 -12.88
CA GLY A 97 -12.34 3.39 -13.32
C GLY A 97 -12.84 2.31 -12.35
N GLY A 98 -12.48 2.40 -11.06
CA GLY A 98 -12.79 1.37 -10.07
C GLY A 98 -11.69 0.31 -9.90
N ASP A 99 -10.69 0.31 -10.76
CA ASP A 99 -9.54 -0.59 -10.73
C ASP A 99 -8.28 0.13 -10.21
N ILE A 100 -7.22 -0.65 -9.97
CA ILE A 100 -5.89 -0.12 -9.64
C ILE A 100 -4.99 -0.10 -10.87
N CYS A 101 -4.46 1.07 -11.18
CA CYS A 101 -3.47 1.29 -12.22
C CYS A 101 -2.08 1.41 -11.59
N LEU A 102 -1.16 0.56 -12.03
CA LEU A 102 0.25 0.60 -11.67
C LEU A 102 1.06 1.09 -12.85
N THR A 103 2.02 1.98 -12.61
CA THR A 103 2.99 2.40 -13.62
C THR A 103 4.40 2.21 -13.10
N SER A 104 5.25 1.57 -13.88
CA SER A 104 6.66 1.37 -13.56
C SER A 104 7.51 1.98 -14.67
N THR A 105 8.44 2.84 -14.30
CA THR A 105 9.38 3.47 -15.22
C THR A 105 10.78 2.98 -14.91
N TYR A 106 11.46 2.43 -15.91
CA TYR A 106 12.85 1.95 -15.81
C TYR A 106 13.66 2.39 -17.03
N ARG A 107 14.98 2.23 -16.93
CA ARG A 107 15.90 2.55 -18.01
C ARG A 107 16.26 1.27 -18.77
N GLU A 108 16.10 1.31 -20.08
CA GLU A 108 16.56 0.24 -20.97
C GLU A 108 17.60 0.81 -21.93
N THR A 109 18.86 0.40 -21.75
CA THR A 109 20.02 0.88 -22.52
C THR A 109 20.13 2.42 -22.55
N ASN A 110 19.55 3.07 -23.56
CA ASN A 110 19.55 4.52 -23.77
C ASN A 110 18.16 5.17 -23.74
N ASN A 111 17.10 4.41 -23.43
CA ASN A 111 15.71 4.90 -23.39
C ASN A 111 15.09 4.73 -21.99
N PHE A 112 13.96 5.40 -21.79
CA PHE A 112 13.06 5.16 -20.67
C PHE A 112 11.86 4.36 -21.17
N VAL A 113 11.55 3.27 -20.48
CA VAL A 113 10.38 2.45 -20.75
C VAL A 113 9.39 2.64 -19.61
N VAL A 114 8.11 2.67 -19.95
CA VAL A 114 7.02 2.73 -18.96
C VAL A 114 6.09 1.56 -19.23
N ASP A 115 6.05 0.64 -18.27
CA ASP A 115 5.07 -0.43 -18.26
C ASP A 115 3.87 0.00 -17.40
N VAL A 116 2.67 -0.36 -17.87
CA VAL A 116 1.40 -0.01 -17.26
C VAL A 116 0.58 -1.27 -17.05
N TRP A 117 0.10 -1.48 -15.83
CA TRP A 117 -0.77 -2.60 -15.49
C TRP A 117 -2.07 -2.09 -14.90
N ILE A 118 -3.17 -2.73 -15.29
CA ILE A 118 -4.48 -2.55 -14.67
C ILE A 118 -4.80 -3.82 -13.88
N MET A 119 -4.84 -3.70 -12.56
CA MET A 119 -5.26 -4.74 -11.64
C MET A 119 -6.77 -4.64 -11.45
N LYS A 120 -7.49 -5.67 -11.91
CA LYS A 120 -8.93 -5.79 -11.71
C LYS A 120 -9.21 -6.18 -10.26
N GLU A 121 -10.09 -5.41 -9.62
CA GLU A 121 -10.49 -5.59 -8.21
C GLU A 121 -11.74 -6.46 -8.05
#